data_AF-A0A6N7APM4-F1
#
_entry.id   AF-A0A6N7APM4-F1
#
_cell.length_a   1.000
_cell.length_b   1.000
_cell.length_c   1.000
_cell.angle_alpha   90.00
_cell.angle_beta   90.00
_cell.angle_gamma   90.00
#
_symmetry.space_group_name_H-M   'P 1'
#
loop_
_entity.id
_entity.type
_entity.pdbx_description
1 polymer ?
#
loop_
_entity_poly.entity_id
_entity_poly.type
_entity_poly.pdbx_seq_one_letter_code
_entity_poly.pdbx_strand_id
1 'polypeptide(L)'
;MPHDRTLRTVKILVTVMTVVILMGLGFVAYGLLVRGDGSGERTETARSFGTVVLDQPAGTRIADVTGTGHHMLLHLEGGEQRERIAVIDLSSGRVLGFITVAPVP
;
A
#
# COMPACT_ATOMS: atom_id res chain seq x y z
N MET A 1 47.27 29.78 -24.92
CA MET A 1 46.77 28.53 -24.33
C MET A 1 45.53 28.83 -23.51
N PRO A 2 44.30 28.50 -23.98
CA PRO A 2 43.04 28.81 -23.28
C PRO A 2 42.31 27.57 -22.70
N HIS A 3 42.98 26.42 -22.58
CA HIS A 3 42.35 25.14 -22.17
C HIS A 3 41.99 25.07 -20.68
N ASP A 4 42.56 25.94 -19.86
CA ASP A 4 42.51 25.85 -18.41
C ASP A 4 41.16 26.34 -17.85
N ARG A 5 40.47 27.21 -18.61
CA ARG A 5 39.17 27.79 -18.21
C ARG A 5 38.01 26.84 -18.50
N THR A 6 37.99 26.19 -19.66
CA THR A 6 36.94 25.24 -20.04
C THR A 6 36.92 24.01 -19.14
N LEU A 7 38.10 23.47 -18.78
CA LEU A 7 38.21 22.37 -17.82
C LEU A 7 37.71 22.76 -16.42
N ARG A 8 37.97 24.00 -15.99
CA ARG A 8 37.47 24.52 -14.72
C ARG A 8 35.95 24.68 -14.73
N THR A 9 35.37 25.18 -15.81
CA THR A 9 33.92 25.30 -15.99
C THR A 9 33.23 23.93 -15.98
N VAL A 10 33.75 22.95 -16.73
CA VAL A 10 33.18 21.59 -16.75
C VAL A 10 33.25 20.95 -15.36
N LYS A 11 34.36 21.14 -14.64
CA LYS A 11 34.52 20.60 -13.29
C LYS A 11 33.53 21.22 -12.29
N ILE A 12 33.26 22.51 -12.40
CA ILE A 12 32.25 23.19 -11.58
C ILE A 12 30.86 22.62 -11.90
N LEU A 13 30.52 22.50 -13.19
CA LEU A 13 29.24 21.95 -13.61
C LEU A 13 28.99 20.54 -13.04
N VAL A 14 29.98 19.66 -13.15
CA VAL A 14 29.89 18.29 -12.62
C VAL A 14 29.72 18.31 -11.10
N THR A 15 30.50 19.13 -10.40
CA THR A 15 30.43 19.23 -8.94
C THR A 15 29.02 19.65 -8.49
N VAL A 16 28.43 20.63 -9.16
CA VAL A 16 27.07 21.09 -8.88
C VAL A 16 26.05 19.99 -9.17
N MET A 17 26.17 19.31 -10.32
CA MET A 17 25.26 18.22 -10.68
C MET A 17 25.32 17.06 -9.69
N THR A 18 26.51 16.66 -9.25
CA THR A 18 26.68 15.62 -8.23
C THR A 18 26.01 16.01 -6.92
N VAL A 19 26.19 17.26 -6.47
CA VAL A 19 25.53 17.76 -5.24
C VAL A 19 24.01 17.74 -5.38
N VAL A 20 23.48 18.21 -6.51
CA VAL A 20 22.02 18.21 -6.76
C VAL A 20 21.45 16.79 -6.80
N ILE A 21 22.15 15.85 -7.44
CA ILE A 21 21.74 14.44 -7.49
C ILE A 21 21.73 13.82 -6.09
N LEU A 22 22.79 14.03 -5.29
CA LEU A 22 22.86 13.51 -3.93
C LEU A 22 21.76 14.10 -3.04
N MET A 23 21.47 15.39 -3.21
CA MET A 23 20.40 16.06 -2.48
C MET A 23 19.02 15.50 -2.87
N GLY A 24 18.77 15.30 -4.17
CA GLY A 24 17.53 14.70 -4.66
C GLY A 24 17.35 13.24 -4.21
N LEU A 25 18.39 12.41 -4.37
CA LEU A 25 18.36 11.01 -3.94
C LEU A 25 18.20 10.89 -2.42
N GLY A 26 18.90 11.74 -1.66
CA GLY A 26 18.79 11.82 -0.21
C GLY A 26 17.37 12.20 0.23
N PHE A 27 16.73 13.16 -0.44
CA PHE A 27 15.34 13.54 -0.15
C PHE A 27 14.36 12.40 -0.44
N VAL A 28 14.51 11.70 -1.57
CA VAL A 28 13.67 10.54 -1.90
C VAL A 28 13.87 9.42 -0.89
N ALA A 29 15.12 9.07 -0.58
CA ALA A 29 15.43 8.06 0.43
C ALA A 29 14.85 8.44 1.80
N TYR A 30 15.05 9.69 2.24
CA TYR A 30 14.49 10.19 3.49
C TYR A 30 12.96 10.13 3.52
N GLY A 31 12.30 10.57 2.45
CA GLY A 31 10.84 10.49 2.31
C GLY A 31 10.34 9.05 2.33
N LEU A 32 11.07 8.11 1.73
CA LEU A 32 10.77 6.69 1.77
C LEU A 32 11.01 6.08 3.15
N LEU A 33 12.03 6.49 3.91
CA LEU A 33 12.21 6.04 5.29
C LEU A 33 11.08 6.57 6.19
N VAL A 34 10.81 7.87 6.16
CA VAL A 34 9.76 8.49 6.98
C VAL A 34 8.37 7.96 6.65
N ARG A 35 8.13 7.56 5.39
CA ARG A 35 6.86 6.96 4.97
C ARG A 35 6.84 5.42 5.08
N GLY A 36 8.01 4.79 5.04
CA GLY A 36 8.20 3.34 5.05
C GLY A 36 7.94 2.69 6.40
N ASP A 37 7.90 3.47 7.47
CA ASP A 37 7.53 3.00 8.81
C ASP A 37 6.03 2.62 8.92
N GLY A 38 5.21 2.98 7.92
CA GLY A 38 3.82 2.53 7.78
C GLY A 38 3.64 1.18 7.08
N SER A 39 4.70 0.65 6.47
CA SER A 39 4.74 -0.66 5.81
C SER A 39 5.91 -1.49 6.36
N GLY A 40 6.14 -1.39 7.67
CA GLY A 40 6.87 -2.45 8.35
C GLY A 40 6.03 -3.72 8.21
N GLU A 41 6.44 -4.63 7.32
CA GLU A 41 6.24 -6.06 7.53
C GLU A 41 6.86 -6.36 8.90
N ARG A 42 6.09 -6.12 9.96
CA ARG A 42 6.22 -6.92 11.16
C ARG A 42 6.07 -8.33 10.62
N THR A 43 7.15 -9.09 10.64
CA THR A 43 7.07 -10.54 10.65
C THR A 43 6.37 -10.96 11.94
N GLU A 44 5.12 -10.54 12.11
CA GLU A 44 4.17 -11.24 12.92
C GLU A 44 4.13 -12.62 12.32
N THR A 45 4.57 -13.61 13.09
CA THR A 45 4.38 -15.01 12.75
C THR A 45 2.91 -15.15 12.41
N ALA A 46 2.58 -15.27 11.12
CA ALA A 46 1.21 -15.29 10.65
C ALA A 46 0.51 -16.45 11.36
N ARG A 47 -0.31 -16.14 12.37
CA ARG A 47 -1.15 -17.17 12.97
C ARG A 47 -2.09 -17.60 11.87
N SER A 48 -2.02 -18.88 11.52
CA SER A 48 -3.02 -19.49 10.66
C SER A 48 -4.38 -19.30 11.32
N PHE A 49 -5.24 -18.49 10.71
CA PHE A 49 -6.63 -18.32 11.12
C PHE A 49 -7.55 -19.39 10.53
N GLY A 50 -6.99 -20.37 9.81
CA GLY A 50 -7.72 -21.50 9.25
C GLY A 50 -8.59 -21.12 8.05
N THR A 51 -9.67 -21.89 7.85
CA THR A 51 -10.65 -21.66 6.78
C THR A 51 -11.77 -20.76 7.28
N VAL A 52 -11.99 -19.63 6.60
CA VAL A 52 -13.12 -18.73 6.86
C VAL A 52 -14.22 -19.04 5.86
N VAL A 53 -15.39 -19.43 6.34
CA VAL A 53 -16.60 -19.61 5.52
C VAL A 53 -17.39 -18.30 5.55
N LEU A 54 -17.66 -17.76 4.37
CA LEU A 54 -18.48 -16.56 4.21
C LEU A 54 -19.89 -17.00 3.81
N ASP A 55 -20.89 -16.67 4.63
CA ASP A 55 -22.30 -16.95 4.34
C ASP A 55 -22.84 -16.00 3.27
N GLN A 56 -22.37 -16.19 2.03
CA GLN A 56 -22.77 -15.38 0.88
C GLN A 56 -23.78 -16.14 0.01
N PRO A 57 -24.76 -15.43 -0.56
CA PRO A 57 -25.68 -16.02 -1.52
C PRO A 57 -24.94 -16.51 -2.77
N ALA A 58 -25.51 -17.53 -3.42
CA ALA A 58 -24.97 -18.09 -4.66
C ALA A 58 -24.84 -16.99 -5.73
N GLY A 59 -23.76 -17.04 -6.50
CA GLY A 59 -23.44 -16.01 -7.50
C GLY A 59 -22.71 -14.78 -6.94
N THR A 60 -22.37 -14.76 -5.65
CA THR A 60 -21.45 -13.76 -5.10
C THR A 60 -20.03 -14.02 -5.62
N ARG A 61 -19.32 -12.95 -5.98
CA ARG A 61 -17.89 -12.96 -6.31
C ARG A 61 -17.12 -12.00 -5.42
N ILE A 62 -15.86 -12.33 -5.18
CA ILE A 62 -14.90 -11.41 -4.57
C ILE A 62 -14.35 -10.55 -5.69
N ALA A 63 -14.64 -9.24 -5.64
CA ALA A 63 -14.19 -8.26 -6.62
C ALA A 63 -12.81 -7.69 -6.27
N ASP A 64 -12.54 -7.49 -4.97
CA ASP A 64 -11.26 -6.98 -4.47
C ASP A 64 -10.98 -7.48 -3.04
N VAL A 65 -9.70 -7.50 -2.67
CA VAL A 65 -9.20 -7.94 -1.35
C VAL A 65 -8.15 -6.96 -0.86
N THR A 66 -8.42 -6.33 0.28
CA THR A 66 -7.47 -5.42 0.93
C THR A 66 -7.20 -5.88 2.37
N GLY A 67 -5.93 -6.09 2.72
CA GLY A 67 -5.49 -6.36 4.08
C GLY A 67 -5.03 -5.08 4.78
N THR A 68 -5.41 -4.87 6.03
CA THR A 68 -4.93 -3.74 6.86
C THR A 68 -4.77 -4.18 8.31
N GLY A 69 -3.51 -4.35 8.75
CA GLY A 69 -3.20 -4.84 10.09
C GLY A 69 -3.84 -6.20 10.37
N HIS A 70 -4.74 -6.26 11.35
CA HIS A 70 -5.48 -7.48 11.71
C HIS A 70 -6.83 -7.61 11.00
N HIS A 71 -7.19 -6.69 10.11
CA HIS A 71 -8.45 -6.77 9.37
C HIS A 71 -8.22 -7.07 7.90
N MET A 72 -9.07 -7.92 7.33
CA MET A 72 -9.17 -8.13 5.89
C MET A 72 -10.54 -7.62 5.43
N LEU A 73 -10.49 -6.76 4.42
CA LEU A 73 -11.64 -6.18 3.74
C LEU A 73 -11.82 -6.94 2.44
N LEU A 74 -12.97 -7.58 2.28
CA LEU A 74 -13.36 -8.23 1.02
C LEU A 74 -14.45 -7.40 0.37
N HIS A 75 -14.19 -6.94 -0.84
CA HIS A 75 -15.20 -6.33 -1.67
C HIS A 75 -15.98 -7.44 -2.37
N LEU A 76 -17.28 -7.52 -2.09
CA LEU A 76 -18.19 -8.54 -2.60
C LEU A 76 -19.23 -7.92 -3.52
N GLU A 77 -19.45 -8.58 -4.66
CA GLU A 77 -20.42 -8.19 -5.67
C GLU A 77 -21.30 -9.39 -6.04
N GLY A 78 -22.53 -9.11 -6.46
CA GLY A 78 -23.46 -10.13 -6.95
C GLY A 78 -24.18 -10.91 -5.86
N GLY A 79 -24.76 -12.04 -6.27
CA GLY A 79 -25.59 -12.91 -5.44
C GLY A 79 -26.92 -12.27 -5.01
N GLU A 80 -27.61 -11.60 -5.94
CA GLU A 80 -28.86 -10.86 -5.68
C GLU A 80 -28.75 -9.73 -4.63
N GLN A 81 -27.54 -9.48 -4.12
CA GLN A 81 -27.24 -8.47 -3.12
C GLN A 81 -26.49 -7.30 -3.75
N ARG A 82 -26.64 -6.12 -3.14
CA ARG A 82 -25.85 -4.94 -3.50
C ARG A 82 -24.38 -5.15 -3.17
N GLU A 83 -23.56 -4.29 -3.77
CA GLU A 83 -22.16 -4.10 -3.43
C GLU A 83 -21.99 -3.92 -1.92
N ARG A 84 -21.06 -4.69 -1.36
CA ARG A 84 -20.84 -4.72 0.08
C ARG A 84 -19.40 -5.08 0.40
N ILE A 85 -18.91 -4.58 1.54
CA ILE A 85 -17.58 -4.91 2.05
C ILE A 85 -17.75 -5.80 3.27
N ALA A 86 -17.18 -7.01 3.23
CA ALA A 86 -17.06 -7.87 4.41
C ALA A 86 -15.78 -7.51 5.17
N VAL A 87 -15.90 -7.34 6.48
CA VAL A 87 -14.75 -7.08 7.37
C VAL A 87 -14.46 -8.35 8.15
N ILE A 88 -13.23 -8.86 8.06
CA ILE A 88 -12.79 -10.10 8.70
C ILE A 88 -11.68 -9.76 9.67
N ASP A 89 -11.77 -10.24 10.90
CA ASP A 89 -10.66 -10.24 11.86
C ASP A 89 -9.76 -11.45 11.57
N LEU A 90 -8.53 -11.17 11.12
CA LEU A 90 -7.51 -12.15 10.80
C LEU A 90 -6.90 -12.79 12.06
N SER A 91 -7.09 -12.20 13.25
CA SER A 91 -6.62 -12.80 14.49
C SER A 91 -7.49 -13.99 14.93
N SER A 92 -8.80 -13.91 14.66
CA SER A 92 -9.76 -14.96 15.03
C SER A 92 -10.39 -15.69 13.83
N GLY A 93 -10.16 -15.23 12.59
CA GLY A 93 -10.82 -15.74 11.39
C GLY A 93 -12.33 -15.46 11.33
N ARG A 94 -12.83 -14.45 12.07
CA ARG A 94 -14.26 -14.19 12.19
C ARG A 94 -14.67 -13.03 11.29
N VAL A 95 -15.83 -13.15 10.66
CA VAL A 95 -16.49 -12.03 9.98
C VAL A 95 -17.04 -11.09 11.06
N LEU A 96 -16.52 -9.87 11.12
CA LEU A 96 -16.97 -8.83 12.04
C LEU A 96 -18.29 -8.20 11.58
N GLY A 97 -18.50 -8.14 10.26
CA GLY A 97 -19.74 -7.63 9.69
C GLY A 97 -19.63 -7.25 8.22
N PHE A 98 -20.68 -6.59 7.73
CA PHE A 98 -20.80 -6.11 6.35
C PHE A 98 -21.12 -4.63 6.32
N ILE A 99 -20.47 -3.90 5.44
CA ILE A 99 -20.74 -2.50 5.14
C ILE A 99 -21.45 -2.44 3.79
N THR A 100 -22.58 -1.75 3.72
CA THR A 100 -23.34 -1.53 2.49
C THR A 100 -23.53 -0.04 2.26
N VAL A 101 -23.57 0.37 0.98
CA VAL A 101 -23.90 1.75 0.61
C VAL A 101 -25.38 1.81 0.26
N ALA A 102 -26.12 2.66 0.97
CA ALA A 102 -27.53 2.93 0.70
C ALA A 102 -27.68 4.29 0.00
N PRO A 103 -28.56 4.42 -1.01
CA PRO A 103 -28.90 5.72 -1.58
C PRO A 103 -29.59 6.59 -0.52
N VAL A 104 -29.17 7.86 -0.44
CA VAL A 104 -29.86 8.88 0.36
C VAL A 104 -31.00 9.45 -0.48
N PRO A 105 -32.24 9.52 0.05
CA PRO A 105 -33.41 10.00 -0.67
C PRO A 105 -33.35 11.50 -1.01
#